data_AF-A0A1J5QGA4-F1
#
_entry.id   AF-A0A1J5QGA4-F1
#
_cell.length_a   1.000
_cell.length_b   1.000
_cell.length_c   1.000
_cell.angle_alpha   90.00
_cell.angle_beta   90.00
_cell.angle_gamma   90.00
#
_symmetry.space_group_name_H-M   'P 1'
#
loop_
_entity.id
_entity.type
_entity.pdbx_description
1 polymer ?
#
loop_
_entity_poly.entity_id
_entity_poly.type
_entity_poly.pdbx_seq_one_letter_code
_entity_poly.pdbx_strand_id
1 'polypeptide(L)'
;MERSVSNKLSPADNVKRAWIWLALVTVGSIAGQLVGHLISWAFGQVEGMPFAGPMWQKLLIVIPSSLLIVIPGAVAAFYGSRVVREGNRIGYVHIIIGGLYSLFMLVVSVLTTFGVGQ
;
A
#
# COMPACT_ATOMS: atom_id res chain seq x y z
N MET A 1 -0.25 23.48 34.69
CA MET A 1 0.24 24.19 33.48
C MET A 1 0.91 23.15 32.57
N GLU A 2 0.10 22.25 32.00
CA GLU A 2 0.60 21.17 31.14
C GLU A 2 0.90 21.72 29.75
N ARG A 3 2.18 21.73 29.38
CA ARG A 3 2.59 21.94 28.00
C ARG A 3 2.12 20.71 27.21
N SER A 4 0.94 20.82 26.59
CA SER A 4 0.58 20.05 25.41
C SER A 4 1.67 20.30 24.37
N VAL A 5 2.69 19.44 24.36
CA VAL A 5 3.69 19.37 23.30
C VAL A 5 2.93 18.92 22.06
N SER A 6 2.40 19.90 21.32
CA SER A 6 1.91 19.72 19.97
C SER A 6 3.10 19.25 19.14
N ASN A 7 3.31 17.93 19.10
CA ASN A 7 4.31 17.23 18.31
C ASN A 7 3.91 17.29 16.82
N LYS A 8 3.76 18.52 16.32
CA LYS A 8 3.60 18.78 14.89
C LYS A 8 5.00 18.67 14.31
N LEU A 9 5.24 17.58 13.58
CA LEU A 9 6.41 17.41 12.73
C LEU A 9 6.63 18.69 11.91
N SER A 10 7.89 19.11 11.78
CA SER A 10 8.21 20.27 10.96
C SER A 10 7.84 19.99 9.48
N PRO A 11 7.54 21.01 8.67
CA PRO A 11 7.22 20.82 7.25
C PRO A 11 8.30 20.03 6.49
N ALA A 12 9.57 20.25 6.83
CA ALA A 12 10.69 19.51 6.24
C ALA A 12 10.65 18.02 6.60
N ASP A 13 10.27 17.68 7.83
CA ASP A 13 10.13 16.28 8.27
C ASP A 13 8.98 15.57 7.55
N ASN A 14 7.87 16.28 7.29
CA ASN A 14 6.74 15.73 6.54
C ASN A 14 7.13 15.41 5.09
N VAL A 15 7.89 16.29 4.43
CA VAL A 15 8.42 16.04 3.08
C VAL A 15 9.39 14.85 3.07
N LYS A 16 10.34 14.78 4.01
CA LYS A 16 11.29 13.66 4.11
C LYS A 16 10.57 12.33 4.32
N ARG A 17 9.57 12.29 5.22
CA ARG A 17 8.75 11.10 5.47
C ARG A 17 7.94 10.71 4.24
N ALA A 18 7.37 11.68 3.52
CA ALA A 18 6.60 11.40 2.31
C ALA A 18 7.45 10.68 1.25
N TRP A 19 8.70 11.12 1.04
CA TRP A 19 9.64 10.45 0.13
C TRP A 19 10.05 9.05 0.60
N ILE A 20 10.31 8.87 1.90
CA ILE A 20 10.62 7.55 2.46
C ILE A 20 9.46 6.58 2.23
N TRP A 21 8.24 7.02 2.53
CA TRP A 21 7.04 6.20 2.33
C TRP A 21 6.78 5.91 0.86
N LEU A 22 7.06 6.87 -0.03
CA LEU A 22 6.98 6.64 -1.47
C LEU A 22 7.99 5.58 -1.93
N ALA A 23 9.23 5.61 -1.43
CA ALA A 23 10.21 4.56 -1.72
C ALA A 23 9.74 3.20 -1.16
N LEU A 24 9.13 3.19 0.02
CA LEU A 24 8.54 2.00 0.63
C LEU A 24 7.35 1.43 -0.16
N VAL A 25 6.68 2.19 -1.03
CA VAL A 25 5.67 1.63 -1.95
C VAL A 25 6.29 0.53 -2.82
N THR A 26 7.48 0.77 -3.35
CA THR A 26 8.20 -0.22 -4.18
C THR A 26 8.55 -1.45 -3.36
N VAL A 27 9.09 -1.25 -2.15
CA VAL A 27 9.46 -2.33 -1.24
C VAL A 27 8.23 -3.15 -0.81
N GLY A 28 7.15 -2.48 -0.43
CA GLY A 28 5.88 -3.11 -0.07
C GLY A 28 5.24 -3.87 -1.21
N SER A 29 5.44 -3.41 -2.45
CA SER A 29 4.97 -4.09 -3.66
C SER A 29 5.67 -5.43 -3.89
N ILE A 30 7.00 -5.42 -3.79
CA ILE A 30 7.81 -6.63 -3.91
C ILE A 30 7.48 -7.59 -2.75
N ALA A 31 7.43 -7.08 -1.52
CA ALA A 31 7.12 -7.88 -0.34
C ALA A 31 5.71 -8.49 -0.42
N GLY A 32 4.70 -7.73 -0.86
CA GLY A 32 3.33 -8.22 -1.02
C GLY A 32 3.23 -9.33 -2.06
N GLN A 33 3.90 -9.18 -3.21
CA GLN A 33 3.96 -10.24 -4.22
C GLN A 33 4.65 -11.50 -3.70
N LEU A 34 5.78 -11.35 -3.01
CA LEU A 34 6.50 -12.48 -2.41
C LEU A 34 5.65 -13.20 -1.36
N VAL A 35 4.99 -12.46 -0.47
CA VAL A 35 4.10 -13.04 0.54
C VAL A 35 2.93 -13.78 -0.10
N GLY A 36 2.29 -13.17 -1.10
CA GLY A 36 1.21 -13.82 -1.85
C GLY A 36 1.66 -15.11 -2.52
N HIS A 37 2.83 -15.09 -3.15
CA HIS A 37 3.44 -16.27 -3.78
C HIS A 37 3.76 -17.37 -2.75
N LEU A 38 4.38 -17.01 -1.62
CA LEU A 38 4.74 -17.96 -0.56
C LEU A 38 3.51 -18.64 0.06
N ILE A 39 2.44 -17.89 0.34
CA ILE A 39 1.21 -18.46 0.90
C ILE A 39 0.53 -19.35 -0.15
N SER A 40 0.49 -18.91 -1.40
CA SER A 40 -0.06 -19.69 -2.52
C SER A 40 0.69 -21.01 -2.72
N TRP A 41 2.03 -20.95 -2.68
CA TRP A 41 2.92 -22.10 -2.76
C TRP A 41 2.70 -23.06 -1.59
N ALA A 42 2.51 -22.54 -0.37
CA ALA A 42 2.19 -23.35 0.81
C ALA A 42 0.84 -24.10 0.66
N PHE A 43 -0.10 -23.58 -0.12
CA PHE A 43 -1.35 -24.27 -0.49
C PHE A 43 -1.22 -25.21 -1.70
N GLY A 44 -0.01 -25.38 -2.26
CA GLY A 44 0.25 -26.25 -3.39
C GLY A 44 -0.18 -25.68 -4.74
N GLN A 45 -0.32 -24.34 -4.85
CA GLN A 45 -0.66 -23.72 -6.13
C GLN A 45 0.45 -23.95 -7.16
N VAL A 46 0.05 -24.39 -8.36
CA VAL A 46 0.96 -24.49 -9.51
C VAL A 46 1.08 -23.12 -10.18
N GLU A 47 2.31 -22.72 -10.46
CA GLU A 47 2.63 -21.44 -11.07
C GLU A 47 1.97 -21.30 -12.46
N GLY A 48 1.43 -20.12 -12.76
CA GLY A 48 0.72 -19.86 -14.01
C GLY A 48 -0.73 -20.37 -14.09
N MET A 49 -1.21 -21.14 -13.10
CA MET A 49 -2.62 -21.54 -13.03
C MET A 49 -3.43 -20.67 -12.07
N PRO A 50 -4.72 -20.36 -12.39
CA PRO A 50 -5.61 -19.70 -11.46
C PRO A 50 -5.75 -20.49 -10.16
N PHE A 51 -5.74 -19.79 -9.02
CA PHE A 51 -5.92 -20.45 -7.73
C PHE A 51 -7.37 -20.94 -7.57
N ALA A 52 -7.55 -22.27 -7.56
CA ALA A 52 -8.85 -22.93 -7.47
C ALA A 52 -9.31 -23.24 -6.02
N GLY A 53 -8.58 -22.79 -5.00
CA GLY A 53 -8.91 -23.06 -3.60
C GLY A 53 -10.18 -22.33 -3.12
N PRO A 54 -10.78 -22.79 -2.00
CA PRO A 54 -11.94 -22.15 -1.38
C PRO A 54 -11.68 -20.69 -1.00
N MET A 55 -12.76 -19.91 -0.87
CA MET A 55 -12.70 -18.46 -0.65
C MET A 55 -11.84 -18.03 0.53
N TRP A 56 -11.87 -18.79 1.63
CA TRP A 56 -11.06 -18.48 2.82
C TRP A 56 -9.55 -18.55 2.55
N GLN A 57 -9.08 -19.43 1.66
CA GLN A 57 -7.67 -19.50 1.25
C GLN A 57 -7.28 -18.31 0.39
N LYS A 58 -8.17 -17.92 -0.55
CA LYS A 58 -7.98 -16.70 -1.35
C LYS A 58 -7.84 -15.47 -0.46
N LEU A 59 -8.66 -15.34 0.57
CA LEU A 59 -8.58 -14.24 1.53
C LEU A 59 -7.27 -14.27 2.34
N LEU A 60 -6.80 -15.45 2.77
CA LEU A 60 -5.53 -15.59 3.47
C LEU A 60 -4.32 -15.23 2.60
N ILE A 61 -4.39 -15.40 1.28
CA ILE A 61 -3.36 -14.93 0.35
C ILE A 61 -3.47 -13.41 0.16
N VAL A 62 -4.67 -12.93 -0.16
CA VAL A 62 -4.88 -11.56 -0.67
C VAL A 62 -4.78 -10.52 0.43
N ILE A 63 -5.31 -10.78 1.63
CA ILE A 63 -5.32 -9.80 2.73
C ILE A 63 -3.89 -9.38 3.13
N PRO A 64 -2.99 -10.29 3.55
CA PRO A 64 -1.65 -9.88 3.99
C PRO A 64 -0.84 -9.25 2.83
N SER A 65 -0.95 -9.81 1.63
CA SER A 65 -0.28 -9.30 0.43
C SER A 65 -0.74 -7.87 0.11
N SER A 66 -2.05 -7.64 0.10
CA SER A 66 -2.63 -6.33 -0.21
C SER A 66 -2.28 -5.29 0.86
N LEU A 67 -2.24 -5.67 2.13
CA LEU A 67 -1.83 -4.75 3.20
C LEU A 67 -0.40 -4.25 2.99
N LEU A 68 0.53 -5.13 2.62
CA LEU A 68 1.92 -4.76 2.35
C LEU A 68 2.07 -3.80 1.16
N ILE A 69 1.19 -3.92 0.17
CA ILE A 69 1.19 -3.05 -1.02
C ILE A 69 0.50 -1.70 -0.72
N VAL A 70 -0.65 -1.74 -0.05
CA VAL A 70 -1.55 -0.59 0.09
C VAL A 70 -1.10 0.35 1.21
N ILE A 71 -0.61 -0.18 2.33
CA ILE A 71 -0.26 0.63 3.51
C ILE A 71 0.80 1.68 3.17
N PRO A 72 1.93 1.35 2.52
CA PRO A 72 2.96 2.36 2.24
C PRO A 72 2.44 3.50 1.37
N GLY A 73 1.63 3.21 0.35
CA GLY A 73 1.08 4.25 -0.54
C GLY A 73 -0.01 5.08 0.12
N ALA A 74 -0.84 4.48 0.99
CA ALA A 74 -1.81 5.22 1.80
C ALA A 74 -1.11 6.17 2.79
N VAL A 75 -0.03 5.73 3.42
CA VAL A 75 0.77 6.56 4.32
C VAL A 75 1.52 7.65 3.56
N ALA A 76 2.06 7.35 2.37
CA ALA A 76 2.67 8.35 1.49
C ALA A 76 1.66 9.45 1.11
N ALA A 77 0.43 9.08 0.74
CA ALA A 77 -0.64 10.02 0.44
C ALA A 77 -1.07 10.84 1.67
N PHE A 78 -1.10 10.23 2.85
CA PHE A 78 -1.41 10.92 4.11
C PHE A 78 -0.38 12.01 4.43
N TYR A 79 0.92 11.70 4.35
CA TYR A 79 1.98 12.70 4.55
C TYR A 79 2.00 13.74 3.42
N GLY A 80 1.76 13.32 2.17
CA GLY A 80 1.60 14.24 1.03
C GLY A 80 0.48 15.27 1.26
N SER A 81 -0.66 14.81 1.80
CA SER A 81 -1.80 15.69 2.14
C SER A 81 -1.44 16.73 3.21
N ARG A 82 -0.56 16.38 4.16
CA ARG A 82 -0.05 17.33 5.15
C ARG A 82 0.89 18.35 4.51
N VAL A 83 1.79 17.92 3.62
CA VAL A 83 2.70 18.80 2.86
C VAL A 83 1.93 19.79 1.98
N VAL A 84 0.83 19.37 1.34
CA VAL A 84 -0.04 20.28 0.57
C VAL A 84 -0.69 21.33 1.48
N ARG A 85 -1.18 20.93 2.66
CA ARG A 85 -1.77 21.86 3.64
C ARG A 85 -0.78 22.90 4.17
N GLU A 86 0.52 22.61 4.10
CA GLU A 86 1.61 23.52 4.45
C GLU A 86 1.99 24.47 3.28
N GLY A 87 1.27 24.40 2.16
CA GLY A 87 1.47 25.26 0.98
C GLY A 87 2.50 24.73 -0.03
N ASN A 88 3.08 23.55 0.21
CA ASN A 88 4.07 22.98 -0.70
C ASN A 88 3.41 22.04 -1.74
N ARG A 89 3.51 22.43 -3.01
CA ARG A 89 2.93 21.68 -4.14
C ARG A 89 3.56 20.30 -4.37
N ILE A 90 4.75 20.04 -3.84
CA ILE A 90 5.39 18.70 -3.88
C ILE A 90 4.54 17.64 -3.17
N GLY A 91 3.68 18.04 -2.23
CA GLY A 91 2.75 17.13 -1.57
C GLY A 91 1.79 16.43 -2.54
N TYR A 92 1.39 17.10 -3.63
CA TYR A 92 0.51 16.50 -4.65
C TYR A 92 1.13 15.29 -5.33
N VAL A 93 2.45 15.30 -5.57
CA VAL A 93 3.16 14.16 -6.17
C VAL A 93 2.97 12.90 -5.31
N HIS A 94 3.08 13.05 -3.99
CA HIS A 94 2.94 11.92 -3.06
C HIS A 94 1.50 11.43 -2.93
N ILE A 95 0.52 12.34 -2.98
CA ILE A 95 -0.91 12.00 -2.99
C ILE A 95 -1.27 11.25 -4.26
N ILE A 96 -0.85 11.78 -5.42
CA ILE A 96 -1.18 11.21 -6.72
C ILE A 96 -0.49 9.85 -6.87
N ILE A 97 0.83 9.79 -6.70
CA ILE A 97 1.56 8.53 -6.90
C ILE A 97 1.19 7.51 -5.84
N GLY A 98 1.31 7.85 -4.54
CA GLY A 98 1.00 6.91 -3.46
C GLY A 98 -0.47 6.52 -3.42
N GLY A 99 -1.37 7.50 -3.58
CA GLY A 99 -2.81 7.28 -3.52
C GLY A 99 -3.36 6.53 -4.73
N LEU A 100 -3.04 6.95 -5.96
CA LEU A 100 -3.52 6.25 -7.16
C LEU A 100 -2.93 4.86 -7.24
N TYR A 101 -1.65 4.67 -6.89
CA TYR A 101 -1.03 3.35 -6.90
C TYR A 101 -1.70 2.40 -5.89
N SER A 102 -1.88 2.82 -4.64
CA SER A 102 -2.57 2.01 -3.63
C SER A 102 -4.01 1.70 -4.03
N LEU A 103 -4.73 2.67 -4.59
CA LEU A 103 -6.11 2.46 -5.03
C LEU A 103 -6.16 1.48 -6.22
N PHE A 104 -5.29 1.66 -7.21
CA PHE A 104 -5.17 0.77 -8.36
C PHE A 104 -4.85 -0.66 -7.90
N MET A 105 -3.85 -0.83 -7.04
CA MET A 105 -3.47 -2.15 -6.54
C MET A 105 -4.58 -2.81 -5.71
N LEU A 106 -5.31 -2.04 -4.89
CA LEU A 106 -6.47 -2.55 -4.16
C LEU A 106 -7.56 -3.05 -5.10
N VAL A 107 -7.88 -2.27 -6.15
CA VAL A 107 -8.88 -2.66 -7.16
C VAL A 107 -8.44 -3.93 -7.90
N VAL A 108 -7.19 -3.99 -8.36
CA VAL A 108 -6.63 -5.18 -9.02
C VAL A 108 -6.70 -6.40 -8.10
N SER A 109 -6.30 -6.26 -6.83
CA SER A 109 -6.40 -7.36 -5.85
C SER A 109 -7.83 -7.88 -5.69
N VAL A 110 -8.81 -6.98 -5.58
CA VAL A 110 -10.23 -7.35 -5.45
C VAL A 110 -10.71 -8.06 -6.71
N LEU A 111 -10.54 -7.45 -7.89
CA LEU A 111 -10.98 -8.04 -9.17
C LEU A 111 -10.40 -9.45 -9.39
N THR A 112 -9.11 -9.61 -9.10
CA THR A 112 -8.41 -10.91 -9.21
C THR A 112 -8.97 -11.95 -8.24
N THR A 113 -9.30 -11.54 -7.01
CA THR A 113 -9.84 -12.44 -5.97
C THR A 113 -11.22 -12.97 -6.34
N PHE A 114 -12.08 -12.09 -6.86
CA PHE A 114 -13.47 -12.39 -7.19
C PHE A 114 -13.67 -12.87 -8.64
N GLY A 115 -12.60 -12.97 -9.44
CA GLY A 115 -12.67 -13.43 -10.82
C GLY A 115 -13.41 -12.48 -11.76
N VAL A 116 -13.53 -11.20 -11.39
CA VAL A 116 -14.17 -10.18 -12.22
C VAL A 116 -13.11 -9.66 -13.19
N GLY A 117 -13.05 -10.23 -14.41
CA GLY A 117 -12.09 -9.85 -15.45
C GLY A 117 -11.14 -10.95 -15.93
N GLN A 118 -11.42 -12.22 -15.63
CA GLN A 118 -10.84 -13.38 -16.33
C GLN A 118 -11.90 -14.07 -17.19
#